data_AF-R5CXN1-F1
#
_entry.id   AF-R5CXN1-F1
#
_cell.length_a   1.000
_cell.length_b   1.000
_cell.length_c   1.000
_cell.angle_alpha   90.00
_cell.angle_beta   90.00
_cell.angle_gamma   90.00
#
_symmetry.space_group_name_H-M   'P 1'
#
loop_
_entity.id
_entity.type
_entity.pdbx_description
1 polymer ?
#
loop_
_entity_poly.entity_id
_entity_poly.type
_entity_poly.pdbx_seq_one_letter_code
_entity_poly.pdbx_strand_id
1 'polypeptide(L)'
;MFDCRSTHNPGRYEPYKKLTGLDEPVIRFLEDDGEILTFLDSVYKLADAHVRRYIQRGFTSLMFCFGCTGGQHRSVYSAQHLAEHINKKFGIEVHIIHREQNITQTLEALK
;
A
#
# COMPACT_ATOMS: atom_id res chain seq x y z
N MET A 1 -2.79 -8.03 8.09
CA MET A 1 -1.40 -7.53 8.07
C MET A 1 -0.64 -8.35 7.03
N PHE A 2 0.13 -7.70 6.17
CA PHE A 2 0.91 -8.32 5.11
C PHE A 2 2.39 -7.99 5.25
N ASP A 3 3.24 -8.98 5.02
CA ASP A 3 4.69 -8.83 5.06
C ASP A 3 5.24 -8.61 3.65
N CYS A 4 5.84 -7.46 3.40
CA CYS A 4 6.42 -7.11 2.10
C CYS A 4 7.90 -7.50 1.98
N ARG A 5 8.52 -8.10 3.01
CA ARG A 5 9.98 -8.33 3.06
C ARG A 5 10.49 -9.32 2.01
N SER A 6 9.62 -10.14 1.44
CA SER A 6 9.95 -11.08 0.35
C SER A 6 10.28 -10.39 -0.96
N THR A 7 9.75 -9.19 -1.20
CA THR A 7 9.94 -8.44 -2.46
C THR A 7 11.29 -7.74 -2.51
N HIS A 8 11.80 -7.52 -3.72
CA HIS A 8 13.09 -6.88 -3.99
C HIS A 8 13.29 -5.58 -3.21
N ASN A 9 14.48 -5.41 -2.62
CA ASN A 9 14.69 -4.44 -1.54
C ASN A 9 15.47 -3.19 -1.99
N PRO A 10 14.80 -2.01 -2.15
CA PRO A 10 15.46 -0.78 -2.57
C PRO A 10 16.53 -0.31 -1.58
N GLY A 11 16.34 -0.58 -0.28
CA GLY A 11 17.26 -0.15 0.78
C GLY A 11 18.67 -0.74 0.70
N ARG A 12 18.93 -1.69 -0.20
CA ARG A 12 20.27 -2.22 -0.48
C ARG A 12 21.11 -1.32 -1.39
N TYR A 13 20.50 -0.32 -2.04
CA TYR A 13 21.18 0.51 -3.02
C TYR A 13 21.24 1.96 -2.55
N GLU A 14 22.42 2.56 -2.63
CA GLU A 14 22.69 3.93 -2.16
C GLU A 14 21.71 4.98 -2.71
N PRO A 15 21.33 4.96 -4.02
CA PRO A 15 20.42 5.96 -4.58
C PRO A 15 19.03 5.99 -3.91
N TYR A 16 18.57 4.88 -3.34
CA TYR A 16 17.21 4.77 -2.77
C TYR A 16 17.18 4.92 -1.25
N LYS A 17 18.34 4.93 -0.56
CA LYS A 17 18.40 4.91 0.92
C LYS A 17 17.69 6.08 1.60
N LYS A 18 17.61 7.24 0.95
CA LYS A 18 16.94 8.44 1.49
C LYS A 18 15.56 8.69 0.88
N LEU A 19 15.15 7.88 -0.09
CA LEU A 19 13.85 7.97 -0.75
C LEU A 19 12.84 7.04 -0.06
N THR A 20 11.57 7.26 -0.30
CA THR A 20 10.45 6.49 0.26
C THR A 20 9.71 5.75 -0.84
N GLY A 21 8.77 4.88 -0.47
CA GLY A 21 7.87 4.22 -1.42
C GLY A 21 6.90 5.16 -2.15
N LEU A 22 6.93 6.46 -1.87
CA LEU A 22 6.16 7.49 -2.58
C LEU A 22 6.97 8.17 -3.69
N ASP A 23 8.30 7.96 -3.72
CA ASP A 23 9.18 8.62 -4.67
C ASP A 23 9.29 7.83 -5.97
N GLU A 24 9.14 8.51 -7.11
CA GLU A 24 9.16 7.92 -8.46
C GLU A 24 10.35 6.97 -8.73
N PRO A 25 11.60 7.27 -8.32
CA PRO A 25 12.72 6.35 -8.53
C PRO A 25 12.56 5.02 -7.77
N VAL A 26 11.93 5.05 -6.58
CA VAL A 26 11.67 3.84 -5.78
C VAL A 26 10.48 3.08 -6.35
N ILE A 27 9.43 3.78 -6.78
CA ILE A 27 8.26 3.19 -7.46
C ILE A 27 8.73 2.39 -8.67
N ARG A 28 9.47 3.02 -9.59
CA ARG A 28 10.00 2.34 -10.78
C ARG A 28 10.86 1.13 -10.42
N PHE A 29 11.73 1.27 -9.43
CA PHE A 29 12.59 0.18 -8.99
C PHE A 29 11.78 -1.01 -8.46
N LEU A 30 10.70 -0.75 -7.70
CA LEU A 30 9.84 -1.81 -7.18
C LEU A 30 9.03 -2.49 -8.29
N GLU A 31 8.69 -1.76 -9.36
CA GLU A 31 7.89 -2.26 -10.48
C GLU A 31 8.70 -2.97 -11.56
N ASP A 32 10.01 -2.71 -11.66
CA ASP A 32 10.88 -3.17 -12.77
C ASP A 32 10.92 -4.70 -12.93
N ASP A 33 10.99 -5.44 -11.82
CA ASP A 33 10.97 -6.92 -11.83
C ASP A 33 9.55 -7.51 -11.68
N GLY A 34 8.55 -6.68 -11.39
CA GLY A 34 7.15 -7.05 -11.22
C GLY A 34 6.82 -7.88 -9.97
N GLU A 35 7.76 -8.15 -9.07
CA GLU A 35 7.51 -8.95 -7.86
C GLU A 35 6.50 -8.26 -6.94
N ILE A 36 6.66 -6.95 -6.72
CA ILE A 36 5.74 -6.16 -5.89
C ILE A 36 4.33 -6.14 -6.47
N LEU A 37 4.23 -6.11 -7.80
CA LEU A 37 2.95 -6.06 -8.52
C LEU A 37 2.20 -7.38 -8.38
N THR A 38 2.91 -8.50 -8.50
CA THR A 38 2.36 -9.84 -8.28
C THR A 38 1.86 -10.02 -6.85
N PHE A 39 2.63 -9.53 -5.87
CA PHE A 39 2.21 -9.50 -4.47
C PHE A 39 0.93 -8.66 -4.29
N LEU A 40 0.90 -7.44 -4.83
CA LEU A 40 -0.25 -6.54 -4.70
C LEU A 40 -1.51 -7.06 -5.38
N ASP A 41 -1.41 -7.70 -6.55
CA ASP A 41 -2.57 -8.31 -7.21
C ASP A 41 -3.28 -9.34 -6.31
N SER A 42 -2.50 -10.15 -5.59
CA SER A 42 -3.03 -11.10 -4.61
C SER A 42 -3.70 -10.39 -3.43
N VAL A 43 -3.09 -9.31 -2.94
CA VAL A 43 -3.64 -8.49 -1.86
C VAL A 43 -4.93 -7.79 -2.28
N TYR A 44 -5.00 -7.25 -3.50
CA TYR A 44 -6.20 -6.60 -4.04
C TYR A 44 -7.39 -7.55 -4.10
N LYS A 45 -7.19 -8.78 -4.59
CA LYS A 45 -8.25 -9.80 -4.63
C LYS A 45 -8.83 -10.07 -3.25
N LEU A 46 -7.97 -10.20 -2.24
CA LEU A 46 -8.41 -10.39 -0.86
C LEU A 46 -9.12 -9.14 -0.31
N ALA A 47 -8.49 -7.96 -0.46
CA ALA A 47 -9.03 -6.70 0.02
C ALA A 47 -10.41 -6.40 -0.58
N ASP A 48 -10.58 -6.61 -1.88
CA ASP A 48 -11.85 -6.40 -2.59
C ASP A 48 -12.98 -7.26 -2.03
N ALA A 49 -12.69 -8.52 -1.72
CA ALA A 49 -13.67 -9.42 -1.12
C ALA A 49 -14.09 -8.94 0.27
N HIS A 50 -13.13 -8.50 1.08
CA HIS A 50 -13.39 -7.97 2.42
C HIS A 50 -14.15 -6.65 2.38
N VAL A 51 -13.72 -5.66 1.60
CA VAL A 51 -14.36 -4.35 1.49
C VAL A 51 -15.82 -4.52 1.07
N ARG A 52 -16.09 -5.32 0.02
CA ARG A 52 -17.46 -5.60 -0.44
C ARG A 52 -18.32 -6.18 0.68
N ARG A 53 -17.79 -7.15 1.45
CA ARG A 53 -18.56 -7.79 2.52
C ARG A 53 -18.78 -6.85 3.71
N TYR A 54 -17.81 -5.99 4.02
CA TYR A 54 -17.93 -5.00 5.09
C TYR A 54 -19.02 -3.96 4.76
N ILE A 55 -19.04 -3.46 3.53
CA ILE A 55 -20.09 -2.55 3.04
C ILE A 55 -21.47 -3.21 3.16
N GLN A 56 -21.62 -4.46 2.66
CA GLN A 56 -22.90 -5.19 2.76
C GLN A 56 -23.40 -5.38 4.19
N ARG A 57 -22.48 -5.50 5.16
CA ARG A 57 -22.81 -5.70 6.58
C ARG A 57 -22.97 -4.39 7.35
N GLY A 58 -22.75 -3.24 6.72
CA GLY A 58 -22.79 -1.93 7.39
C GLY A 58 -21.65 -1.73 8.38
N PHE A 59 -20.51 -2.42 8.21
CA PHE A 59 -19.33 -2.19 9.03
C PHE A 59 -18.60 -0.92 8.60
N THR A 60 -18.17 -0.14 9.57
CA THR A 60 -17.61 1.21 9.36
C THR A 60 -16.09 1.27 9.43
N SER A 61 -15.42 0.20 9.85
CA SER A 61 -13.97 0.17 9.99
C SER A 61 -13.38 -1.14 9.50
N LEU A 62 -12.42 -1.04 8.58
CA LEU A 62 -11.60 -2.13 8.07
C LEU A 62 -10.16 -1.60 7.94
N MET A 63 -9.19 -2.39 8.41
CA MET A 63 -7.79 -1.99 8.41
C MET A 63 -6.92 -3.02 7.71
N PHE A 64 -6.07 -2.53 6.80
CA PHE A 64 -4.98 -3.28 6.20
C PHE A 64 -3.65 -2.66 6.63
N CYS A 65 -2.69 -3.50 6.99
CA CYS A 65 -1.36 -3.05 7.41
C CYS A 65 -0.30 -3.76 6.57
N PHE A 66 0.71 -3.01 6.14
CA PHE A 66 1.87 -3.53 5.41
C PHE A 66 3.14 -3.30 6.22
N GLY A 67 3.99 -4.33 6.30
CA GLY A 67 5.25 -4.28 7.04
C GLY A 67 6.45 -4.51 6.13
N CYS A 68 7.49 -3.68 6.30
CA CYS A 68 8.84 -3.99 5.85
C CYS A 68 9.82 -3.61 6.96
N THR A 69 11.10 -3.97 6.84
CA THR A 69 12.07 -3.83 7.95
C THR A 69 12.16 -2.41 8.51
N GLY A 70 12.22 -1.38 7.65
CA GLY A 70 12.40 0.01 8.06
C GLY A 70 11.18 0.91 7.87
N GLY A 71 10.05 0.36 7.41
CA GLY A 71 8.83 1.16 7.19
C GLY A 71 8.96 2.30 6.16
N GLN A 72 9.89 2.20 5.21
CA GLN A 72 10.27 3.31 4.33
C GLN A 72 9.91 3.11 2.85
N HIS A 73 10.14 1.90 2.29
CA HIS A 73 9.98 1.65 0.85
C HIS A 73 8.77 0.75 0.55
N ARG A 74 8.95 -0.56 0.70
CA ARG A 74 8.00 -1.59 0.23
C ARG A 74 6.63 -1.50 0.90
N SER A 75 6.60 -1.26 2.22
CA SER A 75 5.34 -1.10 2.96
C SER A 75 4.63 0.20 2.61
N VAL A 76 5.39 1.28 2.40
CA VAL A 76 4.86 2.61 2.03
C VAL A 76 4.21 2.53 0.65
N TYR A 77 4.93 2.00 -0.34
CA TYR A 77 4.41 1.74 -1.68
C TYR A 77 3.14 0.87 -1.64
N SER A 78 3.18 -0.26 -0.93
CA SER A 78 2.05 -1.20 -0.88
C SER A 78 0.81 -0.60 -0.22
N ALA A 79 1.00 0.16 0.87
CA ALA A 79 -0.11 0.83 1.56
C ALA A 79 -0.73 1.92 0.69
N GLN A 80 0.10 2.71 0.00
CA GLN A 80 -0.35 3.77 -0.91
C GLN A 80 -1.20 3.18 -2.05
N HIS A 81 -0.65 2.18 -2.74
CA HIS A 81 -1.31 1.55 -3.88
C HIS A 81 -2.61 0.81 -3.50
N LEU A 82 -2.66 0.13 -2.35
CA LEU A 82 -3.91 -0.47 -1.89
C LEU A 82 -4.97 0.59 -1.58
N ALA A 83 -4.59 1.70 -0.94
CA ALA A 83 -5.52 2.75 -0.61
C ALA A 83 -6.13 3.39 -1.87
N GLU A 84 -5.31 3.71 -2.86
CA GLU A 84 -5.74 4.24 -4.15
C GLU A 84 -6.65 3.25 -4.90
N HIS A 85 -6.30 1.96 -4.90
CA HIS A 85 -7.14 0.90 -5.48
C HIS A 85 -8.52 0.84 -4.82
N ILE A 86 -8.57 0.81 -3.48
CA ILE A 86 -9.84 0.74 -2.73
C ILE A 86 -10.69 1.99 -2.97
N ASN A 87 -10.08 3.18 -2.85
CA ASN A 87 -10.79 4.45 -3.05
C ASN A 87 -11.36 4.52 -4.47
N LYS A 88 -10.55 4.23 -5.50
CA LYS A 88 -10.98 4.24 -6.91
C LYS A 88 -12.07 3.23 -7.20
N LYS A 89 -12.00 2.03 -6.60
CA LYS A 89 -12.91 0.92 -6.91
C LYS A 89 -14.24 0.99 -6.17
N PHE A 90 -14.23 1.42 -4.91
CA PHE A 90 -15.41 1.42 -4.05
C PHE A 90 -15.95 2.82 -3.76
N GLY A 91 -15.22 3.87 -4.12
CA GLY A 91 -15.61 5.26 -3.88
C GLY A 91 -15.65 5.65 -2.41
N ILE A 92 -15.04 4.86 -1.53
CA ILE A 92 -15.05 5.10 -0.08
C ILE A 92 -13.85 5.92 0.36
N GLU A 93 -14.02 6.63 1.47
CA GLU A 93 -12.93 7.32 2.16
C GLU A 93 -11.89 6.31 2.65
N VAL A 94 -10.60 6.61 2.48
CA VAL A 94 -9.49 5.77 2.94
C VAL A 94 -8.44 6.61 3.65
N HIS A 95 -8.15 6.29 4.91
CA HIS A 95 -7.05 6.89 5.65
C HIS A 95 -5.76 6.07 5.48
N ILE A 96 -4.67 6.75 5.13
CA ILE A 96 -3.35 6.17 4.91
C ILE A 96 -2.41 6.71 6.00
N ILE A 97 -1.70 5.81 6.68
CA ILE A 97 -0.75 6.16 7.73
C ILE A 97 0.58 5.44 7.47
N HIS A 98 1.60 6.19 7.06
CA HIS A 98 2.97 5.72 6.92
C HIS A 98 3.73 6.02 8.21
N ARG A 99 3.58 5.15 9.21
CA ARG A 99 4.02 5.37 10.60
C ARG A 99 5.46 5.85 10.72
N GLU A 100 6.41 5.14 10.13
CA GLU A 100 7.84 5.48 10.28
C GLU A 100 8.28 6.68 9.45
N GLN A 101 7.45 7.10 8.48
CA GLN A 101 7.67 8.33 7.72
C GLN A 101 6.96 9.53 8.35
N ASN A 102 6.12 9.33 9.38
CA ASN A 102 5.25 10.34 9.98
C ASN A 102 4.36 11.06 8.94
N ILE A 103 3.90 10.32 7.92
CA ILE A 103 3.00 10.84 6.89
C ILE A 103 1.61 10.26 7.10
N THR A 104 0.61 11.13 7.13
CA THR A 104 -0.81 10.76 7.15
C THR A 104 -1.51 11.45 5.98
N GLN A 105 -2.35 10.71 5.28
CA GLN A 105 -3.15 11.20 4.16
C GLN A 105 -4.57 10.64 4.26
N THR A 106 -5.56 11.40 3.81
CA THR A 106 -6.92 10.90 3.59
C THR A 106 -7.22 11.00 2.09
N LEU A 107 -7.71 9.90 1.51
CA LEU A 107 -8.36 9.90 0.21
C LEU A 107 -9.86 10.05 0.46
N GLU A 108 -10.42 11.18 0.08
CA GLU A 108 -11.86 11.46 0.24
C GLU A 108 -12.70 10.48 -0.58
N ALA A 109 -13.92 10.20 -0.11
CA ALA A 109 -14.89 9.41 -0.85
C ALA A 109 -15.16 10.04 -2.24
N LEU A 110 -15.20 9.20 -3.28
CA LEU A 110 -15.53 9.65 -4.63
C LEU A 110 -17.05 9.89 -4.69
N LYS A 111 -17.45 11.06 -5.20
CA LYS A 111 -18.86 11.45 -5.37
C LYS A 111 -19.56 10.63 -6.44
#